data_AF-A0A1Z5HTY5-F1
#
_entry.id   AF-A0A1Z5HTY5-F1
#
_cell.length_a   1.000
_cell.length_b   1.000
_cell.length_c   1.000
_cell.angle_alpha   90.00
_cell.angle_beta   90.00
_cell.angle_gamma   90.00
#
_symmetry.space_group_name_H-M   'P 1'
#
loop_
_entity.id
_entity.type
_entity.pdbx_description
1 polymer ?
#
loop_
_entity_poly.entity_id
_entity_poly.type
_entity_poly.pdbx_seq_one_letter_code
_entity_poly.pdbx_strand_id
1 'polypeptide(L)' 'MLEYIGIDPQRFQARWISGSEGPKFAETITQLTEDIRPLGPNRKLRDEQ' A
#
# COMPACT_ATOMS: atom_id res chain seq x y z
N MET A 1 7.92 -12.19 -3.33
CA MET A 1 6.73 -12.94 -3.81
C MET A 1 5.76 -12.04 -4.58
N LEU A 2 5.32 -10.91 -4.00
CA LEU A 2 4.41 -9.98 -4.69
C LEU A 2 5.04 -9.31 -5.92
N GLU A 3 6.32 -8.96 -5.86
CA GLU A 3 7.05 -8.43 -7.02
C GLU A 3 7.15 -9.46 -8.15
N TYR A 4 7.35 -10.75 -7.83
CA TYR A 4 7.40 -11.83 -8.81
C TYR A 4 6.08 -12.05 -9.56
N ILE A 5 4.95 -11.63 -8.99
CA ILE A 5 3.64 -11.64 -9.66
C ILE A 5 3.31 -10.26 -10.29
N GLY A 6 4.28 -9.35 -10.33
CA GLY A 6 4.18 -8.07 -11.03
C GLY A 6 3.58 -6.92 -10.21
N ILE A 7 3.52 -7.03 -8.88
CA ILE A 7 3.12 -5.92 -8.01
C ILE A 7 4.33 -5.04 -7.71
N ASP A 8 4.21 -3.74 -7.98
CA ASP A 8 5.23 -2.75 -7.61
C ASP A 8 5.51 -2.80 -6.08
N PRO A 9 6.77 -2.96 -5.64
CA PRO A 9 7.10 -3.11 -4.23
C PRO A 9 6.62 -1.94 -3.36
N GLN A 10 6.48 -0.73 -3.92
CA GLN A 10 5.99 0.44 -3.19
C GLN A 10 4.50 0.34 -2.82
N ARG A 11 3.74 -0.54 -3.49
CA ARG A 11 2.31 -0.77 -3.20
C ARG A 11 2.06 -1.66 -2.00
N PHE A 12 3.10 -2.27 -1.43
CA PHE A 12 2.99 -3.13 -0.27
C PHE A 12 3.87 -2.60 0.87
N GLN A 13 3.25 -2.25 1.99
CA GLN A 13 3.94 -1.84 3.20
C GLN A 13 3.36 -2.59 4.40
N ALA A 14 4.22 -3.16 5.23
CA ALA A 14 3.83 -3.75 6.51
C ALA A 14 4.22 -2.81 7.66
N ARG A 15 3.30 -2.59 8.60
CA ARG A 15 3.48 -1.75 9.78
C ARG A 15 2.76 -2.36 10.98
N TRP A 16 3.31 -2.16 12.17
CA TRP A 16 2.73 -2.64 13.43
C TRP A 16 2.18 -1.46 14.23
N ILE A 17 0.87 -1.48 14.47
CA ILE A 17 0.13 -0.42 15.14
C ILE A 17 -0.86 -1.09 16.10
N SER A 18 -0.71 -0.80 17.39
CA SER A 18 -1.58 -1.28 18.46
C SER A 18 -2.87 -0.46 18.55
N GLY A 19 -3.86 -0.97 19.30
CA GLY A 19 -5.17 -0.31 19.43
C GLY A 19 -5.14 1.08 20.07
N SER A 20 -4.07 1.44 20.77
CA SER A 20 -3.90 2.76 21.40
C SER A 20 -3.16 3.78 20.52
N GLU A 21 -2.65 3.37 19.36
CA GLU A 21 -1.80 4.20 18.50
C GLU A 21 -2.58 4.88 17.36
N GLY A 22 -3.74 5.47 17.68
CA GLY A 22 -4.60 6.17 16.71
C GLY A 22 -3.88 7.24 15.88
N PRO A 23 -3.09 8.15 16.47
CA PRO A 23 -2.34 9.15 15.73
C PRO A 23 -1.33 8.56 14.73
N LYS A 24 -0.60 7.51 15.14
CA LYS A 24 0.36 6.80 14.28
C LYS A 24 -0.34 6.11 13.11
N PHE A 25 -1.54 5.56 13.32
CA PHE A 25 -2.34 5.02 12.22
C PHE A 25 -2.69 6.09 11.19
N ALA A 26 -3.18 7.24 11.63
CA ALA A 26 -3.55 8.33 10.74
C ALA A 26 -2.36 8.81 9.90
N GLU A 27 -1.20 9.05 10.54
CA GLU A 27 0.04 9.43 9.85
C GLU A 27 0.49 8.37 8.86
N THR A 28 0.49 7.10 9.27
CA THR A 28 0.92 5.97 8.41
C THR A 28 0.07 5.86 7.15
N ILE A 29 -1.25 5.99 7.27
CA ILE A 29 -2.16 5.91 6.12
C ILE A 29 -1.99 7.13 5.21
N THR A 30 -1.82 8.33 5.77
CA THR A 30 -1.52 9.53 4.97
C THR A 30 -0.28 9.31 4.12
N GLN A 31 0.85 8.93 4.73
CA GLN A 31 2.10 8.70 4.02
C GLN A 31 1.96 7.59 2.96
N LEU A 32 1.35 6.46 3.31
CA LEU A 32 1.10 5.36 2.38
C LEU A 32 0.32 5.83 1.13
N THR A 33 -0.71 6.66 1.33
CA THR A 33 -1.50 7.16 0.20
C THR A 33 -0.76 8.18 -0.65
N GLU A 34 0.09 9.00 -0.04
CA GLU A 34 0.95 9.95 -0.76
C GLU A 34 2.01 9.21 -1.60
N ASP A 35 2.62 8.17 -1.04
CA ASP A 35 3.63 7.35 -1.73
C ASP A 35 3.05 6.60 -2.94
N ILE A 36 1.83 6.06 -2.81
CA ILE A 36 1.22 5.22 -3.85
C ILE A 36 0.54 6.06 -4.94
N ARG A 37 0.08 7.27 -4.64
CA ARG A 37 -0.68 8.12 -5.59
C ARG A 37 0.06 8.39 -6.91
N PRO A 38 1.38 8.73 -6.92
CA PRO A 38 2.15 8.90 -8.16
C PRO A 38 2.24 7.65 -9.04
N LEU A 39 2.14 6.45 -8.45
CA LEU A 39 2.20 5.18 -9.18
C LEU A 39 0.94 4.93 -10.03
N GLY A 40 -0.11 5.72 -9.82
CA GLY A 40 -1.38 5.59 -10.51
C GLY A 40 -2.16 4.32 -10.17
N PRO A 41 -3.27 4.04 -10.86
CA PRO A 41 -4.10 2.87 -10.60
C PRO A 41 -3.36 1.56 -10.85
N ASN A 42 -3.49 0.58 -9.95
CA ASN A 42 -2.97 -0.77 -10.20
C ASN A 42 -3.82 -1.44 -11.29
N ARG A 43 -3.15 -1.94 -12.35
CA ARG A 43 -3.76 -2.66 -13.48
C ARG A 43 -3.55 -4.17 -13.43
N LYS A 44 -2.69 -4.66 -12.53
CA LYS A 44 -2.40 -6.10 -12.36
C LYS A 44 -3.45 -6.74 -11.45
N LEU A 45 -3.74 -8.02 -11.69
CA LEU A 45 -4.70 -8.83 -10.91
C LEU A 45 -6.14 -8.30 -10.95
N ARG A 46 -6.49 -7.50 -11.98
CA ARG A 46 -7.88 -7.26 -12.35
C ARG A 46 -8.28 -8.49 -13.19
N ASP A 47 -9.21 -9.29 -12.69
CA ASP A 47 -9.63 -10.53 -13.34
C ASP A 47 -9.92 -10.35 -14.84
N GLU A 48 -9.64 -11.42 -15.57
CA GLU A 48 -9.74 -11.64 -17.02
C GLU A 48 -10.83 -10.81 -17.71
N GLN A 49 -10.43 -10.04 -18.72
CA GLN A 49 -11.24 -9.79 -19.91
C GLN A 49 -10.49 -10.37 -21.11
#